data_AF-A0A2A2FFX9-F1
#
_entry.id   AF-A0A2A2FFX9-F1
#
_cell.length_a   1.000
_cell.length_b   1.000
_cell.length_c   1.000
_cell.angle_alpha   90.00
_cell.angle_beta   90.00
_cell.angle_gamma   90.00
#
_symmetry.space_group_name_H-M   'P 1'
#
loop_
_entity.id
_entity.type
_entity.pdbx_description
1 polymer ?
#
loop_
_entity_poly.entity_id
_entity_poly.type
_entity_poly.pdbx_seq_one_letter_code
_entity_poly.pdbx_strand_id
1 'polypeptide(L)' 'MTVDVSRGGLLVTLAIVGVIVYELRTVLDFVGIELPLIPYMAAVFVLAGLAVWFVVLKGGWRTDPEGDEPA' A
#
# COMPACT_ATOMS: atom_id res chain seq x y z
N MET A 1 -0.67 18.88 -8.76
CA MET A 1 -0.07 17.55 -9.01
C MET A 1 -1.13 16.49 -8.80
N THR A 2 -1.62 15.92 -9.88
CA THR A 2 -2.41 14.68 -9.89
C THR A 2 -1.43 13.52 -10.00
N VAL A 3 -1.50 12.56 -9.08
CA VAL A 3 -0.67 11.35 -9.13
C VAL A 3 -1.42 10.37 -10.01
N ASP A 4 -0.86 10.06 -11.19
CA ASP A 4 -1.41 9.06 -12.10
C ASP A 4 -0.96 7.66 -11.61
N VAL A 5 -1.90 6.84 -11.11
CA VAL A 5 -1.60 5.53 -10.52
C VAL A 5 -2.60 4.49 -11.02
N SER A 6 -2.11 3.38 -11.58
CA SER A 6 -2.97 2.26 -11.95
C SER A 6 -3.51 1.57 -10.69
N ARG A 7 -4.78 1.13 -10.74
CA ARG A 7 -5.42 0.41 -9.61
C ARG A 7 -4.64 -0.86 -9.25
N GLY A 8 -4.21 -1.63 -10.24
CA GLY A 8 -3.41 -2.83 -10.04
C GLY A 8 -2.06 -2.52 -9.39
N GLY A 9 -1.34 -1.53 -9.90
CA GLY A 9 -0.05 -1.09 -9.35
C GLY A 9 -0.16 -0.62 -7.91
N LEU A 10 -1.19 0.15 -7.57
CA LEU A 10 -1.45 0.58 -6.19
C LEU A 10 -1.66 -0.60 -5.25
N LEU A 11 -2.53 -1.54 -5.60
CA LEU A 11 -2.84 -2.68 -4.74
C LEU A 11 -1.64 -3.61 -4.56
N VAL A 12 -0.86 -3.86 -5.63
CA VAL A 12 0.39 -4.63 -5.55
C VAL A 12 1.40 -3.93 -4.65
N THR A 13 1.56 -2.61 -4.81
CA THR A 13 2.47 -1.82 -3.97
C THR A 13 2.05 -1.90 -2.50
N LEU A 14 0.77 -1.73 -2.18
CA LEU A 14 0.27 -1.83 -0.81
C LEU A 14 0.48 -3.24 -0.22
N ALA A 15 0.32 -4.29 -1.01
CA ALA A 15 0.57 -5.65 -0.57
C ALA A 15 2.06 -5.88 -0.23
N ILE A 16 2.97 -5.43 -1.10
CA ILE A 16 4.42 -5.54 -0.89
C ILE A 16 4.84 -4.70 0.33
N VAL A 17 4.38 -3.45 0.41
CA VAL A 17 4.68 -2.56 1.53
C VAL A 17 4.18 -3.17 2.84
N GLY A 18 2.97 -3.74 2.89
CA GLY A 18 2.47 -4.41 4.09
C GLY A 18 3.38 -5.54 4.57
N VAL A 19 3.90 -6.36 3.65
CA VAL A 19 4.87 -7.43 3.97
C VAL A 19 6.18 -6.83 4.48
N ILE A 20 6.74 -5.81 3.83
CA ILE A 20 7.99 -5.16 4.25
C ILE A 20 7.88 -4.61 5.66
N VAL A 21 6.78 -3.91 5.98
CA VAL A 21 6.57 -3.36 7.32
C VAL A 21 6.44 -4.50 8.34
N TYR A 22 5.79 -5.63 7.97
CA TYR A 22 5.69 -6.79 8.84
C TYR A 22 7.07 -7.41 9.14
N GLU A 23 7.92 -7.54 8.13
CA GLU A 23 9.30 -8.00 8.33
C GLU A 23 10.13 -7.00 9.14
N LEU A 24 9.88 -5.69 9.02
CA LEU A 24 10.52 -4.68 9.85
C LEU A 24 10.18 -4.90 11.34
N ARG A 25 8.95 -5.32 11.67
CA ARG A 25 8.61 -5.73 13.05
C ARG A 25 9.49 -6.89 13.51
N THR A 26 9.73 -7.89 12.67
CA THR A 26 10.62 -9.02 12.99
C THR A 26 12.06 -8.55 13.22
N VAL A 27 12.56 -7.62 12.40
CA VAL A 27 13.88 -7.01 12.60
C VAL A 27 13.96 -6.22 13.90
N LEU A 28 12.91 -5.47 14.25
CA LEU A 28 12.82 -4.72 15.50
C LEU A 28 12.83 -5.64 16.71
N ASP A 29 12.16 -6.78 16.62
CA ASP A 29 12.16 -7.82 17.64
C ASP A 29 13.58 -8.36 17.90
N PHE A 30 14.38 -8.57 16.84
CA PHE A 30 15.77 -9.00 16.97
C PHE A 30 16.69 -8.00 17.68
N VAL A 31 16.34 -6.71 17.71
CA VAL A 31 17.08 -5.68 18.45
C VAL A 31 16.43 -5.34 19.80
N GLY A 32 15.47 -6.15 20.26
CA GLY A 32 14.82 -6.02 21.56
C GLY A 32 13.66 -5.02 21.60
N ILE A 33 13.14 -4.61 20.45
CA ILE A 33 11.96 -3.74 20.34
C ILE A 33 10.74 -4.59 19.98
N GLU A 34 10.00 -4.99 21.01
CA GLU A 34 8.77 -5.77 20.84
C GLU A 34 7.61 -4.85 20.43
N LEU A 35 7.08 -5.06 19.21
CA LEU A 35 5.85 -4.40 18.77
C LEU A 35 4.66 -5.35 18.95
N PRO A 36 3.66 -5.02 19.78
CA PRO A 36 2.47 -5.86 19.93
C PRO A 36 1.69 -5.95 18.61
N LEU A 37 1.24 -7.16 18.26
CA LEU A 37 0.67 -7.45 16.93
C LEU A 37 -0.59 -6.61 16.63
N ILE A 38 -1.54 -6.55 17.55
CA ILE A 38 -2.84 -5.89 17.33
C ILE A 38 -2.70 -4.39 17.00
N PRO A 39 -2.04 -3.55 17.83
CA PRO A 39 -1.89 -2.12 17.51
C PRO A 39 -1.05 -1.89 16.25
N TYR A 40 -0.05 -2.72 16.01
CA TYR A 40 0.75 -2.70 14.79
C TYR A 40 -0.12 -2.95 13.54
N MET A 41 -0.92 -4.02 13.56
CA MET A 41 -1.82 -4.36 12.45
C MET A 41 -2.85 -3.26 12.21
N ALA A 42 -3.42 -2.69 13.28
CA ALA A 42 -4.34 -1.56 13.17
C ALA A 42 -3.69 -0.36 12.47
N ALA A 43 -2.44 -0.02 12.82
CA ALA A 43 -1.70 1.06 12.19
C ALA A 43 -1.44 0.81 10.70
N VAL A 44 -1.06 -0.41 10.32
CA VAL A 44 -0.86 -0.80 8.91
C VAL A 44 -2.15 -0.68 8.10
N PHE A 45 -3.28 -1.17 8.64
CA PHE A 45 -4.58 -1.06 7.97
C PHE A 45 -5.03 0.39 7.83
N VAL A 46 -4.82 1.23 8.84
CA VAL A 46 -5.11 2.67 8.77
C VAL A 46 -4.27 3.33 7.68
N LEU A 47 -2.96 3.06 7.64
CA LEU A 47 -2.07 3.58 6.59
C LEU A 47 -2.50 3.16 5.19
N ALA A 48 -2.82 1.88 4.99
CA ALA A 48 -3.31 1.38 3.71
C ALA A 48 -4.64 2.04 3.31
N GLY A 49 -5.58 2.17 4.26
CA GLY A 49 -6.86 2.85 4.06
C GLY A 49 -6.67 4.32 3.67
N LEU A 50 -5.79 5.04 4.35
CA LEU A 50 -5.44 6.44 4.06
C LEU A 50 -4.78 6.59 2.69
N ALA A 51 -3.90 5.66 2.31
CA ALA A 51 -3.26 5.68 1.00
C ALA A 51 -4.28 5.51 -0.13
N VAL A 52 -5.19 4.53 0.00
CA VAL A 52 -6.29 4.35 -0.95
C VAL A 52 -7.19 5.57 -0.99
N TRP A 53 -7.62 6.07 0.18
CA TRP A 53 -8.47 7.25 0.31
C TRP A 53 -7.87 8.47 -0.38
N PHE A 54 -6.57 8.72 -0.18
CA PHE A 54 -5.86 9.83 -0.81
C PHE A 54 -5.86 9.72 -2.34
N VAL A 55 -5.61 8.54 -2.89
CA VAL A 55 -5.63 8.30 -4.34
C VAL A 55 -7.05 8.51 -4.91
N VAL A 56 -8.07 8.02 -4.22
CA VAL A 56 -9.49 8.19 -4.59
C VAL A 56 -9.85 9.68 -4.66
N LEU A 57 -9.55 10.45 -3.61
CA LEU A 57 -9.87 11.89 -3.56
C LEU A 57 -9.16 12.69 -4.65
N LYS A 58 -8.00 12.23 -5.13
CA LYS A 58 -7.21 12.92 -6.14
C LYS A 58 -7.54 12.52 -7.57
N GLY A 59 -8.54 11.64 -7.78
CA GLY A 59 -9.03 11.27 -9.11
C GLY A 59 -8.02 10.51 -9.96
N GLY A 60 -7.00 9.89 -9.35
CA GLY A 60 -5.87 9.27 -10.05
C GLY A 60 -6.14 7.86 -10.59
N TRP A 61 -7.40 7.41 -10.62
CA TRP A 61 -7.73 6.06 -11.11
C TRP A 61 -7.85 6.06 -12.63
N ARG A 62 -6.82 5.56 -13.30
CA ARG A 62 -6.93 5.08 -14.67
C ARG A 62 -7.73 3.77 -14.64
N THR A 63 -9.01 3.85 -15.01
CA THR A 63 -9.93 2.71 -15.08
C THR A 63 -9.92 2.01 -16.44
N ASP A 64 -9.37 2.67 -17.46
CA ASP A 64 -9.37 2.15 -18.82
C ASP A 64 -8.09 1.37 -19.11
N PRO A 65 -8.19 0.12 -19.62
CA PRO A 65 -7.09 -0.48 -20.33
C PRO A 65 -6.91 0.32 -21.63
N GLU A 66 -5.81 1.06 -21.78
CA GLU A 66 -5.37 1.47 -23.12
C GLU A 66 -5.33 0.19 -23.95
N GLY A 67 -6.16 0.12 -24.99
CA GLY A 67 -6.35 -1.10 -25.77
C GLY A 67 -5.01 -1.63 -26.26
N ASP A 68 -4.81 -2.95 -26.12
CA ASP A 68 -3.96 -3.69 -27.03
C ASP A 68 -4.51 -3.46 -28.44
N GLU A 69 -4.15 -2.37 -29.11
CA GLU A 69 -4.16 -2.32 -30.56
C GLU A 69 -2.99 -3.21 -31.00
N PRO A 70 -3.25 -4.40 -31.58
CA PRO A 70 -2.18 -5.23 -32.11
C PRO A 70 -1.46 -4.46 -33.22
N ALA A 71 -0.13 -4.40 -33.10
CA ALA A 71 0.78 -3.81 -34.08
C ALA A 71 0.77 -4.58 -35.43
#